data_AF-Q2XRH0-F1
#
_entry.id   AF-Q2XRH0-F1
#
_cell.length_a   1.000
_cell.length_b   1.000
_cell.length_c   1.000
_cell.angle_alpha   90.00
_cell.angle_beta   90.00
_cell.angle_gamma   90.00
#
_symmetry.space_group_name_H-M   'P 1'
#
loop_
_entity.id
_entity.type
_entity.pdbx_description
1 polymer ?
#
loop_
_entity_poly.entity_id
_entity_poly.type
_entity_poly.pdbx_seq_one_letter_code
_entity_poly.pdbx_strand_id
1 'polypeptide(L)'
;NKPSITPRHTQRYTSRVLSECHIQSSIYDNDEEMKSVKENFDRQTSQRFEEYEERMKDKRQKRKEQRDKNIQEIIEKDKMDKSLAEKVEKGCLRCGCGLGGVAASVGIFGTVAVKELTKAAAVAASQKGIQAGIAKAIEELGKIVALSEFNLIKWNAMVTSTTYNQPMDLVRIVSKAYYACEESTVAEKTRFCLATNAWDQKSSTLALQTVTREAARIAGEADEIAKTTKATEIALANAESSYLYSAIGYSVLAILIMLLVMIIIYLILRYR
;
A
#
# COMPACT_ATOMS: atom_id res chain seq x y z
N ASN A 1 25.62 70.98 5.55
CA ASN A 1 24.42 70.18 5.89
C ASN A 1 24.17 69.16 4.79
N LYS A 2 24.08 67.88 5.19
CA LYS A 2 24.23 66.66 4.36
C LYS A 2 23.38 66.61 3.07
N PRO A 3 23.87 65.84 2.07
CA PRO A 3 23.04 64.85 1.40
C PRO A 3 23.62 63.44 1.55
N SER A 4 22.69 62.51 1.80
CA SER A 4 22.80 61.06 1.92
C SER A 4 23.20 60.37 0.62
N ILE A 5 24.06 59.34 0.68
CA ILE A 5 24.11 58.29 -0.35
C ILE A 5 24.14 56.91 0.34
N THR A 6 23.18 56.10 -0.07
CA THR A 6 22.70 54.83 0.44
C THR A 6 23.66 53.66 0.14
N PRO A 7 23.95 52.75 1.07
CA PRO A 7 24.55 51.46 0.74
C PRO A 7 23.44 50.53 0.22
N ARG A 8 23.39 50.28 -1.09
CA ARG A 8 22.63 49.15 -1.63
C ARG A 8 23.37 47.87 -1.26
N HIS A 9 22.89 47.17 -0.23
CA HIS A 9 23.20 45.76 -0.06
C HIS A 9 22.53 44.97 -1.18
N THR A 10 23.30 44.59 -2.19
CA THR A 10 22.87 43.59 -3.16
C THR A 10 22.81 42.24 -2.45
N GLN A 11 21.59 41.74 -2.28
CA GLN A 11 21.28 40.38 -1.83
C GLN A 11 22.05 39.38 -2.69
N ARG A 12 23.00 38.63 -2.11
CA ARG A 12 23.56 37.43 -2.74
C ARG A 12 22.58 36.28 -2.50
N TYR A 13 21.63 36.14 -3.42
CA TYR A 13 20.92 34.88 -3.62
C TYR A 13 21.94 33.89 -4.19
N THR A 14 22.37 32.91 -3.40
CA THR A 14 23.10 31.74 -3.92
C THR A 14 22.08 30.86 -4.65
N SER A 15 21.70 31.32 -5.85
CA SER A 15 20.99 30.50 -6.82
C SER A 15 21.86 29.29 -7.12
N ARG A 16 21.38 28.07 -6.84
CA ARG A 16 21.96 26.83 -7.38
C ARG A 16 21.62 26.68 -8.87
N VAL A 17 21.70 27.76 -9.62
CA VAL A 17 21.85 27.68 -11.07
C VAL A 17 23.32 27.37 -11.28
N LEU A 18 23.59 26.29 -12.02
CA LEU A 18 24.92 26.02 -12.56
C LEU A 18 25.38 27.31 -13.24
N SER A 19 26.21 28.09 -12.56
CA SER A 19 26.87 29.23 -13.16
C SER A 19 27.75 28.60 -14.24
N GLU A 20 27.39 28.82 -15.50
CA GLU A 20 28.30 28.63 -16.62
C GLU A 20 29.49 29.57 -16.37
N CYS A 21 30.46 29.11 -15.58
CA CYS A 21 31.78 29.71 -15.56
C CYS A 21 32.22 29.69 -17.02
N HIS A 22 32.55 30.86 -17.58
CA HIS A 22 33.16 30.97 -18.89
C HIS A 22 34.25 29.92 -18.99
N ILE A 23 33.96 28.84 -19.73
CA ILE A 23 34.93 27.83 -20.08
C ILE A 23 35.98 28.64 -20.84
N GLN A 24 37.14 28.80 -20.22
CA GLN A 24 38.34 29.25 -20.91
C GLN A 24 38.40 28.39 -22.17
N SER A 25 38.07 28.97 -23.33
CA SER A 25 38.11 28.29 -24.62
C SER A 25 39.52 27.76 -24.75
N SER A 26 39.67 26.46 -24.51
CA SER A 26 40.98 25.85 -24.51
C SER A 26 41.49 26.00 -25.95
N ILE A 27 42.74 26.38 -26.12
CA ILE A 27 43.34 26.80 -27.40
C ILE A 27 43.43 25.61 -28.41
N TYR A 28 42.77 24.49 -28.10
CA TYR A 28 42.86 23.19 -28.77
C TYR A 28 41.76 22.92 -29.80
N ASP A 29 40.83 23.86 -30.04
CA ASP A 29 39.76 23.68 -31.05
C ASP A 29 40.29 23.51 -32.48
N ASN A 30 41.53 23.94 -32.77
CA ASN A 30 42.19 23.82 -34.06
C ASN A 30 43.36 22.81 -34.09
N ASP A 31 43.55 22.04 -33.01
CA ASP A 31 44.58 20.99 -32.98
C ASP A 31 44.08 19.76 -33.76
N GLU A 32 44.85 19.37 -34.79
CA GLU A 32 44.50 18.26 -35.69
C GLU A 32 44.38 16.93 -34.93
N GLU A 33 45.18 16.76 -33.87
CA GLU A 33 45.12 15.58 -33.00
C GLU A 33 43.84 15.59 -32.15
N MET A 34 43.49 16.74 -31.56
CA MET A 34 42.27 16.89 -30.75
C MET A 34 41.00 16.69 -31.59
N LYS A 35 41.02 17.16 -32.85
CA LYS A 35 39.91 16.95 -33.79
C LYS A 35 39.70 15.47 -34.10
N SER A 36 40.78 14.70 -34.29
CA SER A 36 40.72 13.25 -34.52
C SER A 36 40.18 12.47 -33.30
N VAL A 37 40.54 12.90 -32.08
CA VAL A 37 40.03 12.30 -30.84
C VAL A 37 38.54 12.59 -30.66
N LYS A 38 38.12 13.82 -30.93
CA LYS A 38 36.71 14.23 -30.89
C LYS A 38 35.86 13.46 -31.89
N GLU A 39 36.29 13.36 -33.15
CA GLU A 39 35.58 12.59 -34.18
C GLU A 39 35.50 11.09 -33.83
N ASN A 40 36.55 10.53 -33.23
CA ASN A 40 36.52 9.15 -32.74
C ASN A 40 35.55 8.96 -31.58
N PHE A 41 35.53 9.89 -30.62
CA PHE A 41 34.60 9.87 -29.50
C PHE A 41 33.16 9.99 -29.98
N ASP A 42 32.88 10.93 -30.88
CA ASP A 42 31.54 11.14 -31.45
C ASP A 42 31.08 9.90 -32.23
N ARG A 43 31.96 9.29 -33.03
CA ARG A 43 31.66 8.04 -33.74
C ARG A 43 31.36 6.87 -32.80
N GLN A 44 32.18 6.68 -31.77
CA GLN A 44 31.95 5.62 -30.76
C GLN A 44 30.67 5.87 -29.96
N THR A 45 30.39 7.13 -29.64
CA THR A 45 29.21 7.53 -28.88
C THR A 45 27.94 7.33 -29.71
N SER A 46 27.94 7.70 -31.00
CA SER A 46 26.84 7.42 -31.93
C SER A 46 26.53 5.93 -32.03
N GLN A 47 27.55 5.08 -32.20
CA GLN A 47 27.36 3.62 -32.25
C GLN A 47 26.71 3.08 -30.96
N ARG A 48 27.17 3.55 -29.79
CA ARG A 48 26.57 3.15 -28.50
C ARG A 48 25.13 3.64 -28.34
N PHE A 49 24.80 4.81 -28.88
CA PHE A 49 23.43 5.31 -28.86
C PHE A 49 22.51 4.46 -29.73
N GLU A 50 22.94 4.09 -30.95
CA GLU A 50 22.17 3.18 -31.81
C GLU A 50 21.97 1.80 -31.16
N GLU A 51 23.03 1.20 -30.59
CA GLU A 51 22.93 -0.07 -29.85
C GLU A 51 22.03 0.04 -28.60
N TYR A 52 22.03 1.19 -27.94
CA TYR A 52 21.14 1.43 -26.80
C TYR A 52 19.68 1.56 -27.25
N GLU A 53 19.41 2.29 -28.33
CA GLU A 53 18.07 2.43 -28.91
C GLU A 53 17.50 1.08 -29.34
N GLU A 54 18.27 0.26 -30.05
CA GLU A 54 17.84 -1.07 -30.48
C GLU A 54 17.55 -2.00 -29.28
N ARG A 55 18.40 -2.01 -28.25
CA ARG A 55 18.12 -2.74 -27.01
C ARG A 55 16.88 -2.21 -26.29
N MET A 56 16.63 -0.91 -26.35
CA MET A 56 15.45 -0.30 -25.75
C MET A 56 14.17 -0.66 -26.50
N LYS A 57 14.21 -0.76 -27.84
CA LYS A 57 13.09 -1.25 -28.66
C LYS A 57 12.72 -2.69 -28.30
N ASP A 58 13.69 -3.62 -28.27
CA ASP A 58 13.46 -5.03 -27.89
C ASP A 58 12.86 -5.16 -26.48
N LYS A 59 13.44 -4.47 -25.50
CA LYS A 59 12.91 -4.48 -24.12
C LYS A 59 11.50 -3.92 -24.03
N ARG A 60 11.18 -2.85 -24.76
CA ARG A 60 9.83 -2.28 -24.82
C ARG A 60 8.84 -3.26 -25.44
N GLN A 61 9.23 -3.93 -26.52
CA GLN A 61 8.40 -4.93 -27.19
C GLN A 61 8.10 -6.12 -26.27
N LYS A 62 9.11 -6.71 -25.61
CA LYS A 62 8.92 -7.81 -24.65
C LYS A 62 7.99 -7.44 -23.50
N ARG A 63 8.10 -6.22 -22.96
CA ARG A 63 7.19 -5.73 -21.91
C ARG A 63 5.75 -5.54 -22.41
N LYS A 64 5.58 -5.14 -23.67
CA LYS A 64 4.25 -5.00 -24.30
C LYS A 64 3.62 -6.38 -24.52
N GLU A 65 4.35 -7.33 -25.08
CA GLU A 65 3.89 -8.72 -25.27
C GLU A 65 3.52 -9.39 -23.94
N GLN A 66 4.33 -9.21 -22.90
CA GLN A 66 4.01 -9.74 -21.57
C GLN A 66 2.72 -9.13 -21.00
N ARG A 67 2.51 -7.82 -21.21
CA ARG A 67 1.30 -7.14 -20.76
C ARG A 67 0.08 -7.64 -21.51
N ASP A 68 0.17 -7.77 -22.83
CA ASP A 68 -0.92 -8.25 -23.69
C ASP A 68 -1.29 -9.70 -23.34
N LYS A 69 -0.30 -10.56 -23.06
CA LYS A 69 -0.51 -11.93 -22.56
C LYS A 69 -1.23 -11.95 -21.21
N ASN A 70 -0.78 -11.13 -20.26
CA ASN A 70 -1.45 -11.03 -18.95
C ASN A 70 -2.89 -10.51 -19.08
N ILE A 71 -3.14 -9.58 -20.01
CA ILE A 71 -4.49 -9.07 -20.29
C ILE A 71 -5.37 -10.17 -20.88
N GLN A 72 -4.87 -10.95 -21.85
CA GLN A 72 -5.61 -12.10 -22.39
C GLN A 72 -5.96 -13.11 -21.29
N GLU A 73 -5.02 -13.46 -20.41
CA GLU A 73 -5.26 -14.38 -19.30
C GLU A 73 -6.36 -13.85 -18.35
N ILE A 74 -6.37 -12.55 -18.06
CA ILE A 74 -7.41 -11.90 -17.25
C ILE A 74 -8.76 -11.96 -17.97
N ILE A 75 -8.82 -11.68 -19.28
CA ILE A 75 -10.06 -11.70 -20.07
C ILE A 75 -10.62 -13.12 -20.16
N GLU A 76 -9.77 -14.13 -20.40
CA GLU A 76 -10.19 -15.54 -20.45
C GLU A 76 -10.71 -16.01 -19.09
N LYS A 77 -10.04 -15.62 -18.01
CA LYS A 77 -10.48 -15.91 -16.64
C LYS A 77 -11.82 -15.24 -16.32
N ASP A 78 -11.98 -13.97 -16.66
CA ASP A 78 -13.24 -13.22 -16.49
C ASP A 78 -14.37 -13.86 -17.31
N LYS A 79 -14.09 -14.28 -18.55
CA LYS A 79 -15.08 -14.97 -19.40
C LYS A 79 -15.48 -16.33 -18.83
N MET A 80 -14.54 -17.10 -18.28
CA MET A 80 -14.82 -18.36 -17.61
C MET A 80 -15.67 -18.13 -16.35
N ASP A 81 -15.28 -17.17 -15.50
CA ASP A 81 -16.01 -16.80 -14.29
C ASP A 81 -17.43 -16.30 -14.61
N LYS A 82 -17.59 -15.49 -15.67
CA LYS A 82 -18.89 -15.03 -16.16
C LYS A 82 -19.74 -16.17 -16.71
N SER A 83 -19.14 -17.12 -17.44
CA SER A 83 -19.87 -18.29 -17.94
C SER A 83 -20.30 -19.26 -16.83
N LEU A 84 -19.51 -19.35 -15.75
CA LEU A 84 -19.86 -20.11 -14.56
C LEU A 84 -20.98 -19.40 -13.79
N ALA A 85 -20.91 -18.08 -13.65
CA ALA A 85 -21.98 -17.29 -13.05
C ALA A 85 -23.31 -17.43 -13.82
N GLU A 86 -23.27 -17.32 -15.15
CA GLU A 86 -24.45 -17.47 -16.01
C GLU A 86 -25.01 -18.91 -15.97
N LYS A 87 -24.16 -19.95 -15.89
CA LYS A 87 -24.60 -21.34 -15.70
C LYS A 87 -25.22 -21.56 -14.32
N VAL A 88 -24.69 -20.92 -13.27
CA VAL A 88 -25.26 -20.96 -11.91
C VAL A 88 -26.60 -20.24 -11.88
N GLU A 89 -26.73 -19.08 -12.51
CA GLU A 89 -27.98 -18.31 -12.61
C GLU A 89 -29.04 -19.07 -13.41
N LYS A 90 -28.68 -19.65 -14.56
CA LYS A 90 -29.59 -20.44 -15.40
C LYS A 90 -29.94 -21.78 -14.75
N GLY A 91 -29.03 -22.37 -13.98
CA GLY A 91 -29.28 -23.52 -13.12
C GLY A 91 -30.22 -23.20 -11.96
N CYS A 92 -30.07 -22.02 -11.34
CA CYS A 92 -30.93 -21.53 -10.28
C CYS A 92 -32.34 -21.18 -10.79
N LEU A 93 -32.46 -20.60 -12.00
CA LEU A 93 -33.74 -20.33 -12.68
C LEU A 93 -34.45 -21.62 -13.13
N ARG A 94 -33.70 -22.66 -13.55
CA ARG A 94 -34.28 -23.97 -13.91
C ARG A 94 -34.66 -24.82 -12.68
N CYS A 95 -33.93 -24.70 -11.57
CA CYS A 95 -34.18 -25.46 -10.35
C CYS A 95 -35.18 -24.75 -9.40
N GLY A 96 -35.38 -23.44 -9.53
CA GLY A 96 -36.32 -22.65 -8.73
C GLY A 96 -37.79 -22.70 -9.18
N CYS A 97 -38.08 -23.15 -10.42
CA CYS A 97 -39.44 -23.18 -10.96
C CYS A 97 -39.93 -24.58 -11.38
N GLY A 98 -39.25 -25.66 -11.01
CA GLY A 98 -39.65 -27.01 -11.38
C GLY A 98 -39.37 -28.01 -10.29
N LEU A 99 -40.45 -28.44 -9.61
CA LEU A 99 -40.55 -29.57 -8.67
C LEU A 99 -40.21 -29.22 -7.21
N GLY A 100 -41.24 -29.27 -6.37
CA GLY A 100 -41.11 -29.27 -4.92
C GLY A 100 -40.11 -30.33 -4.47
N GLY A 101 -39.02 -29.89 -3.86
CA GLY A 101 -37.91 -30.74 -3.48
C GLY A 101 -37.11 -30.10 -2.36
N VAL A 102 -37.58 -30.24 -1.13
CA VAL A 102 -36.99 -29.78 0.13
C VAL A 102 -35.65 -30.50 0.47
N ALA A 103 -34.98 -31.15 -0.50
CA ALA A 103 -33.83 -32.02 -0.23
C ALA A 103 -32.51 -31.62 -0.93
N ALA A 104 -32.52 -30.81 -1.99
CA ALA A 104 -31.29 -30.50 -2.75
C ALA A 104 -30.68 -29.11 -2.47
N SER A 105 -31.39 -28.24 -1.76
CA SER A 105 -31.01 -26.83 -1.58
C SER A 105 -30.03 -26.56 -0.44
N VAL A 106 -29.76 -27.52 0.44
CA VAL A 106 -28.88 -27.29 1.61
C VAL A 106 -27.38 -27.49 1.28
N GLY A 107 -27.05 -28.26 0.23
CA GLY A 107 -25.65 -28.61 -0.09
C GLY A 107 -24.92 -27.64 -1.03
N ILE A 108 -25.60 -27.14 -2.07
CA ILE A 108 -24.95 -26.36 -3.14
C ILE A 108 -25.04 -24.85 -2.89
N PHE A 109 -26.18 -24.35 -2.38
CA PHE A 109 -26.31 -22.94 -2.01
C PHE A 109 -25.50 -22.59 -0.76
N GLY A 110 -25.32 -23.54 0.17
CA GLY A 110 -24.50 -23.35 1.36
C GLY A 110 -23.04 -23.05 1.02
N THR A 111 -22.40 -23.81 0.13
CA THR A 111 -20.98 -23.62 -0.21
C THR A 111 -20.72 -22.35 -1.01
N VAL A 112 -21.63 -21.97 -1.92
CA VAL A 112 -21.52 -20.72 -2.68
C VAL A 112 -21.74 -19.50 -1.78
N ALA A 113 -22.76 -19.53 -0.92
CA ALA A 113 -23.02 -18.45 0.04
C ALA A 113 -21.88 -18.31 1.07
N VAL A 114 -21.34 -19.42 1.58
CA VAL A 114 -20.19 -19.43 2.49
C VAL A 114 -18.94 -18.86 1.81
N LYS A 115 -18.72 -19.14 0.52
CA LYS A 115 -17.57 -18.61 -0.22
C LYS A 115 -17.65 -17.09 -0.44
N GLU A 116 -18.83 -16.52 -0.66
CA GLU A 116 -18.99 -15.06 -0.78
C GLU A 116 -18.93 -14.38 0.59
N LEU A 117 -19.52 -14.99 1.63
CA LEU A 117 -19.45 -14.49 3.00
C LEU A 117 -18.00 -14.45 3.52
N THR A 118 -17.21 -15.50 3.27
CA THR A 118 -15.80 -15.57 3.68
C THR A 118 -14.93 -14.53 2.97
N LYS A 119 -15.21 -14.20 1.70
CA LYS A 119 -14.57 -13.08 1.00
C LYS A 119 -14.91 -11.74 1.65
N ALA A 120 -16.19 -11.50 1.94
CA ALA A 120 -16.63 -10.26 2.58
C ALA A 120 -16.02 -10.09 3.98
N ALA A 121 -15.97 -11.16 4.78
CA ALA A 121 -15.33 -11.16 6.09
C ALA A 121 -13.82 -10.86 6.00
N ALA A 122 -13.12 -11.44 5.02
CA ALA A 122 -11.70 -11.17 4.80
C ALA A 122 -11.43 -9.71 4.37
N VAL A 123 -12.32 -9.10 3.58
CA VAL A 123 -12.24 -7.66 3.22
C VAL A 123 -12.46 -6.79 4.44
N ALA A 124 -13.50 -7.06 5.24
CA ALA A 124 -13.80 -6.32 6.46
C ALA A 124 -12.66 -6.40 7.49
N ALA A 125 -12.10 -7.59 7.70
CA ALA A 125 -10.94 -7.79 8.58
C ALA A 125 -9.69 -7.04 8.06
N SER A 126 -9.48 -7.00 6.74
CA SER A 126 -8.38 -6.23 6.14
C SER A 126 -8.56 -4.73 6.35
N GLN A 127 -9.78 -4.20 6.22
CA GLN A 127 -10.07 -2.79 6.48
C GLN A 127 -9.82 -2.40 7.94
N LYS A 128 -10.29 -3.22 8.89
CA LYS A 128 -10.01 -3.02 10.32
C LYS A 128 -8.52 -3.07 10.62
N GLY A 129 -7.79 -4.02 10.03
CA GLY A 129 -6.33 -4.08 10.14
C GLY A 129 -5.64 -2.80 9.65
N ILE A 130 -6.01 -2.31 8.47
CA ILE A 130 -5.47 -1.06 7.91
C ILE A 130 -5.79 0.14 8.83
N GLN A 131 -7.01 0.23 9.36
CA GLN A 131 -7.39 1.31 10.28
C GLN A 131 -6.57 1.27 11.57
N ALA A 132 -6.35 0.08 12.15
CA ALA A 132 -5.50 -0.10 13.33
C ALA A 132 -4.04 0.28 13.04
N GLY A 133 -3.50 -0.13 11.88
CA GLY A 133 -2.16 0.23 11.45
C GLY A 133 -1.98 1.74 11.26
N ILE A 134 -2.93 2.41 10.59
CA ILE A 134 -2.93 3.88 10.42
C ILE A 134 -2.97 4.57 11.79
N ALA A 135 -3.89 4.15 12.68
CA ALA A 135 -4.01 4.72 14.01
C ALA A 135 -2.70 4.59 14.79
N LYS A 136 -2.06 3.40 14.76
CA LYS A 136 -0.78 3.17 15.41
C LYS A 136 0.34 4.03 14.82
N ALA A 137 0.44 4.11 13.50
CA ALA A 137 1.44 4.94 12.82
C ALA A 137 1.30 6.42 13.22
N ILE A 138 0.09 6.96 13.24
CA ILE A 138 -0.16 8.34 13.68
C ILE A 138 0.19 8.52 15.16
N GLU A 139 -0.23 7.60 16.02
CA GLU A 139 0.06 7.67 17.45
C GLU A 139 1.57 7.71 17.73
N GLU A 140 2.33 6.77 17.16
CA GLU A 140 3.77 6.66 17.42
C GLU A 140 4.57 7.77 16.72
N LEU A 141 4.22 8.14 15.49
CA LEU A 141 4.84 9.30 14.84
C LEU A 141 4.62 10.58 15.64
N GLY A 142 3.42 10.76 16.21
CA GLY A 142 3.10 11.91 17.04
C GLY A 142 3.98 12.00 18.30
N LYS A 143 4.48 10.87 18.81
CA LYS A 143 5.38 10.81 19.97
C LYS A 143 6.81 11.19 19.62
N ILE A 144 7.23 11.12 18.35
CA ILE A 144 8.57 11.55 17.92
C ILE A 144 8.71 13.03 18.20
N VAL A 145 9.43 13.37 19.27
CA VAL A 145 9.78 14.75 19.60
C VAL A 145 8.53 15.67 19.64
N ALA A 146 7.40 15.14 20.12
CA ALA A 146 6.11 15.83 20.14
C ALA A 146 5.63 16.35 18.77
N LEU A 147 5.85 15.59 17.69
CA LEU A 147 5.33 15.89 16.35
C LEU A 147 3.80 16.07 16.34
N SER A 148 3.08 15.48 17.31
CA SER A 148 1.65 15.71 17.52
C SER A 148 1.25 17.18 17.67
N GLU A 149 2.14 18.01 18.19
CA GLU A 149 1.93 19.46 18.37
C GLU A 149 2.34 20.27 17.13
N PHE A 150 2.97 19.63 16.14
CA PHE A 150 3.39 20.28 14.91
C PHE A 150 2.19 20.49 13.97
N ASN A 151 1.74 21.74 13.86
CA ASN A 151 0.50 22.10 13.15
C ASN A 151 0.72 22.73 11.77
N LEU A 152 1.96 23.07 11.40
CA LEU A 152 2.27 23.72 10.12
C LEU A 152 2.01 22.82 8.93
N ILE A 153 2.26 21.53 9.11
CA ILE A 153 1.96 20.50 8.13
C ILE A 153 0.96 19.55 8.77
N LYS A 154 -0.14 19.27 8.07
CA LYS A 154 -1.09 18.20 8.42
C LYS A 154 -0.47 16.84 8.11
N TRP A 155 0.58 16.49 8.85
CA TRP A 155 1.39 15.29 8.64
C TRP A 155 0.55 14.02 8.89
N ASN A 156 -0.37 14.07 9.86
CA ASN A 156 -1.29 12.99 10.18
C ASN A 156 -2.19 12.62 8.99
N ALA A 157 -2.64 13.60 8.20
CA ALA A 157 -3.43 13.38 6.99
C ALA A 157 -2.63 12.77 5.83
N MET A 158 -1.28 12.78 5.92
CA MET A 158 -0.42 12.11 4.94
C MET A 158 -0.22 10.61 5.24
N VAL A 159 -0.61 10.16 6.44
CA VAL A 159 -0.64 8.75 6.81
C VAL A 159 -1.98 8.17 6.34
N THR A 160 -1.92 7.36 5.29
CA THR A 160 -3.08 6.77 4.61
C THR A 160 -2.93 5.27 4.52
N SER A 161 -3.96 4.59 3.98
CA SER A 161 -3.95 3.15 3.75
C SER A 161 -2.81 2.64 2.86
N THR A 162 -2.18 3.51 2.08
CA THR A 162 -1.05 3.15 1.21
C THR A 162 0.31 3.55 1.77
N THR A 163 0.38 4.43 2.76
CA THR A 163 1.65 4.99 3.27
C THR A 163 2.01 4.54 4.69
N TYR A 164 1.03 4.13 5.50
CA TYR A 164 1.24 3.83 6.93
C TYR A 164 2.26 2.71 7.20
N ASN A 165 2.40 1.76 6.28
CA ASN A 165 3.33 0.64 6.39
C ASN A 165 4.56 0.77 5.48
N GLN A 166 4.75 1.93 4.84
CA GLN A 166 5.88 2.18 3.95
C GLN A 166 6.94 3.00 4.68
N PRO A 167 8.11 2.41 5.02
CA PRO A 167 9.15 3.10 5.79
C PRO A 167 9.58 4.43 5.14
N MET A 168 9.77 4.42 3.81
CA MET A 168 10.20 5.61 3.07
C MET A 168 9.14 6.71 3.03
N ASP A 169 7.85 6.37 3.07
CA ASP A 169 6.80 7.38 3.11
C ASP A 169 6.70 8.04 4.48
N LEU A 170 6.82 7.27 5.57
CA LEU A 170 6.85 7.85 6.91
C LEU A 170 8.11 8.70 7.12
N VAL A 171 9.26 8.24 6.64
CA VAL A 171 10.51 9.02 6.59
C VAL A 171 10.27 10.36 5.88
N ARG A 172 9.66 10.33 4.70
CA ARG A 172 9.37 11.55 3.92
C ARG A 172 8.43 12.51 4.64
N ILE A 173 7.43 12.00 5.37
CA ILE A 173 6.51 12.83 6.17
C ILE A 173 7.29 13.56 7.27
N VAL A 174 8.12 12.84 8.01
CA VAL A 174 8.92 13.43 9.09
C VAL A 174 10.00 14.37 8.57
N SER A 175 10.65 14.05 7.44
CA SER A 175 11.58 14.95 6.77
C SER A 175 10.92 16.27 6.34
N LYS A 176 9.67 16.23 5.84
CA LYS A 176 8.93 17.45 5.52
C LYS A 176 8.67 18.31 6.76
N ALA A 177 8.28 17.70 7.89
CA ALA A 177 8.11 18.41 9.15
C ALA A 177 9.44 19.03 9.63
N TYR A 178 10.54 18.29 9.51
CA TYR A 178 11.88 18.74 9.84
C TYR A 178 12.31 19.96 9.00
N TYR A 179 12.23 19.90 7.67
CA TYR A 179 12.63 21.03 6.84
C TYR A 179 11.72 22.26 6.99
N ALA A 180 10.45 22.05 7.34
CA ALA A 180 9.55 23.16 7.69
C ALA A 180 9.98 23.92 8.95
N CYS A 181 10.82 23.34 9.81
CA CYS A 181 11.46 24.03 10.93
C CYS A 181 12.51 25.05 10.49
N GLU A 182 13.18 24.82 9.35
CA GLU A 182 14.21 25.71 8.83
C GLU A 182 13.62 26.91 8.06
N GLU A 183 12.47 26.73 7.43
CA GLU A 183 11.86 27.72 6.52
C GLU A 183 10.96 28.77 7.23
N SER A 184 10.53 28.53 8.47
CA SER A 184 9.52 29.36 9.14
C SER A 184 9.91 29.77 10.56
N THR A 185 9.95 31.09 10.80
CA THR A 185 10.18 31.69 12.13
C THR A 185 9.05 31.41 13.13
N VAL A 186 7.88 30.96 12.65
CA VAL A 186 6.76 30.49 13.48
C VAL A 186 6.95 29.02 13.86
N ALA A 187 7.54 28.21 12.98
CA ALA A 187 7.88 26.81 13.23
C ALA A 187 8.93 26.65 14.32
N GLU A 188 9.87 27.59 14.37
CA GLU A 188 11.00 27.62 15.31
C GLU A 188 10.57 27.47 16.77
N LYS A 189 9.34 27.89 17.12
CA LYS A 189 8.80 27.82 18.49
C LYS A 189 8.04 26.53 18.80
N THR A 190 7.82 25.64 17.82
CA THR A 190 7.17 24.35 18.09
C THR A 190 8.11 23.44 18.86
N ARG A 191 7.57 22.59 19.75
CA ARG A 191 8.38 21.66 20.56
C ARG A 191 9.23 20.74 19.69
N PHE A 192 8.68 20.32 18.56
CA PHE A 192 9.37 19.52 17.57
C PHE A 192 10.64 20.22 17.05
N CYS A 193 10.52 21.45 16.52
CA CYS A 193 11.66 22.18 15.97
C CYS A 193 12.69 22.58 17.04
N LEU A 194 12.24 23.01 18.23
CA LEU A 194 13.14 23.36 19.33
C LEU A 194 14.02 22.18 19.74
N ALA A 195 13.42 20.99 19.86
CA ALA A 195 14.14 19.81 20.31
C ALA A 195 15.04 19.23 19.21
N THR A 196 14.63 19.24 17.93
CA THR A 196 15.52 18.83 16.83
C THR A 196 16.72 19.76 16.70
N ASN A 197 16.51 21.08 16.81
CA ASN A 197 17.59 22.07 16.77
C ASN A 197 18.56 21.92 17.95
N ALA A 198 18.04 21.61 19.15
CA ALA A 198 18.87 21.37 20.33
C ALA A 198 19.72 20.09 20.20
N TRP A 199 19.22 19.06 19.51
CA TRP A 199 19.99 17.85 19.23
C TRP A 199 21.14 18.11 18.26
N ASP A 200 20.91 18.87 17.19
CA ASP A 200 21.95 19.22 16.21
C ASP A 200 23.07 20.06 16.84
N GLN A 201 22.76 20.91 17.84
CA GLN A 201 23.79 21.67 18.57
C GLN A 201 24.67 20.80 19.49
N LYS A 202 24.15 19.67 19.99
CA LYS A 202 24.81 18.90 21.06
C LYS A 202 25.62 17.70 20.57
N SER A 203 25.20 17.06 19.48
CA SER A 203 25.93 15.93 18.91
C SER A 203 25.83 15.97 17.39
N SER A 204 26.96 15.79 16.70
CA SER A 204 27.05 15.77 15.22
C SER A 204 26.24 14.66 14.53
N THR A 205 25.43 13.88 15.26
CA THR A 205 24.42 12.99 14.69
C THR A 205 23.19 13.83 14.32
N LEU A 206 23.04 14.10 13.01
CA LEU A 206 21.90 14.83 12.44
C LEU A 206 20.60 14.40 13.13
N ALA A 207 19.91 15.31 13.81
CA ALA A 207 18.60 15.10 14.41
C ALA A 207 17.62 14.47 13.40
N LEU A 208 17.75 14.88 12.13
CA LEU A 208 17.08 14.28 10.97
C LEU A 208 17.27 12.76 10.87
N GLN A 209 18.48 12.24 11.07
CA GLN A 209 18.77 10.80 11.00
C GLN A 209 18.03 10.03 12.09
N THR A 210 17.95 10.59 13.29
CA THR A 210 17.27 9.97 14.43
C THR A 210 15.77 9.88 14.19
N VAL A 211 15.13 11.01 13.82
CA VAL A 211 13.68 11.05 13.62
C VAL A 211 13.25 10.23 12.40
N THR A 212 14.07 10.18 11.34
CA THR A 212 13.76 9.37 10.14
C THR A 212 13.94 7.88 10.38
N ARG A 213 14.97 7.47 11.12
CA ARG A 213 15.14 6.07 11.54
C ARG A 213 13.96 5.59 12.36
N GLU A 214 13.50 6.43 13.29
CA GLU A 214 12.35 6.11 14.13
C GLU A 214 11.06 6.03 13.32
N ALA A 215 10.84 6.95 12.37
CA ALA A 215 9.72 6.90 11.45
C ALA A 215 9.69 5.60 10.61
N ALA A 216 10.86 5.15 10.14
CA ALA A 216 10.99 3.89 9.42
C ALA A 216 10.66 2.67 10.29
N ARG A 217 11.08 2.68 11.56
CA ARG A 217 10.76 1.64 12.55
C ARG A 217 9.25 1.56 12.81
N ILE A 218 8.61 2.71 12.98
CA ILE A 218 7.17 2.81 13.21
C ILE A 218 6.34 2.24 12.06
N ALA A 219 6.81 2.38 10.81
CA ALA A 219 6.12 1.76 9.67
C ALA A 219 6.05 0.23 9.81
N GLY A 220 7.11 -0.39 10.31
CA GLY A 220 7.15 -1.83 10.61
C GLY A 220 6.18 -2.23 11.72
N GLU A 221 6.14 -1.46 12.81
CA GLU A 221 5.20 -1.70 13.91
C GLU A 221 3.74 -1.53 13.49
N ALA A 222 3.46 -0.52 12.67
CA ALA A 222 2.14 -0.27 12.12
C ALA A 222 1.68 -1.40 11.18
N ASP A 223 2.59 -1.96 10.38
CA ASP A 223 2.32 -3.12 9.52
C ASP A 223 2.03 -4.38 10.35
N GLU A 224 2.78 -4.62 11.42
CA GLU A 224 2.55 -5.74 12.33
C GLU A 224 1.22 -5.61 13.08
N ILE A 225 0.87 -4.40 13.56
CA ILE A 225 -0.45 -4.13 14.13
C ILE A 225 -1.57 -4.37 13.12
N ALA A 226 -1.39 -3.98 11.85
CA ALA A 226 -2.38 -4.24 10.82
C ALA A 226 -2.57 -5.74 10.53
N LYS A 227 -1.48 -6.50 10.44
CA LYS A 227 -1.51 -7.96 10.23
C LYS A 227 -2.15 -8.70 11.41
N THR A 228 -1.74 -8.36 12.63
CA THR A 228 -2.25 -8.99 13.85
C THR A 228 -3.74 -8.70 14.02
N THR A 229 -4.16 -7.44 13.86
CA THR A 229 -5.59 -7.06 13.93
C THR A 229 -6.42 -7.80 12.87
N LYS A 230 -5.93 -7.86 11.62
CA LYS A 230 -6.59 -8.63 10.56
C LYS A 230 -6.73 -10.11 10.94
N ALA A 231 -5.67 -10.73 11.47
CA ALA A 231 -5.70 -12.13 11.89
C ALA A 231 -6.69 -12.36 13.05
N THR A 232 -6.72 -11.46 14.04
CA THR A 232 -7.68 -11.54 15.16
C THR A 232 -9.13 -11.42 14.70
N GLU A 233 -9.41 -10.53 13.74
CA GLU A 233 -10.77 -10.34 13.20
C GLU A 233 -11.23 -11.56 12.38
N ILE A 234 -10.32 -12.17 11.61
CA ILE A 234 -10.59 -13.43 10.91
C ILE A 234 -10.87 -14.56 11.91
N ALA A 235 -10.06 -14.66 12.97
CA ALA A 235 -10.24 -15.67 14.01
C ALA A 235 -11.58 -15.51 14.75
N LEU A 236 -11.98 -14.27 15.03
CA LEU A 236 -13.24 -13.96 15.70
C LEU A 236 -14.45 -14.34 14.82
N ALA A 237 -14.41 -14.01 13.52
CA ALA A 237 -15.46 -14.43 12.57
C ALA A 237 -15.56 -15.97 12.46
N ASN A 238 -14.44 -16.68 12.48
CA ASN A 238 -14.42 -18.14 12.47
C ASN A 238 -14.94 -18.75 13.79
N ALA A 239 -14.69 -18.11 14.93
CA ALA A 239 -15.23 -18.54 16.22
C ALA A 239 -16.76 -18.38 16.28
N GLU A 240 -17.30 -17.25 15.80
CA GLU A 240 -18.75 -17.03 15.74
C GLU A 240 -19.45 -18.04 14.83
N SER A 241 -18.86 -18.35 13.66
CA SER A 241 -19.42 -19.38 12.77
C SER A 241 -19.43 -20.77 13.40
N SER A 242 -18.42 -21.12 14.20
CA SER A 242 -18.34 -22.42 14.88
C SER A 242 -19.49 -22.64 15.87
N TYR A 243 -19.92 -21.59 16.57
CA TYR A 243 -21.10 -21.65 17.45
C TYR A 243 -22.38 -21.94 16.66
N LEU A 244 -22.57 -21.30 15.51
CA LEU A 244 -23.72 -21.53 14.63
C LEU A 244 -23.75 -22.97 14.08
N TYR A 245 -22.58 -23.52 13.70
CA TYR A 245 -22.48 -24.92 13.26
C TYR A 245 -22.82 -25.91 14.37
N SER A 246 -22.42 -25.62 15.61
CA SER A 246 -22.77 -26.44 16.77
C SER A 246 -24.29 -26.48 16.99
N ALA A 247 -24.96 -25.32 16.93
CA ALA A 247 -26.41 -25.24 17.05
C ALA A 247 -27.15 -26.01 15.93
N ILE A 248 -26.68 -25.92 14.68
CA ILE A 248 -27.22 -26.69 13.56
C ILE A 248 -27.01 -28.19 13.77
N GLY A 249 -25.82 -28.60 14.24
CA GLY A 249 -25.49 -29.99 14.55
C GLY A 249 -26.43 -30.63 15.58
N TYR A 250 -26.74 -29.91 16.67
CA TYR A 250 -27.71 -30.39 17.67
C TYR A 250 -29.14 -30.50 17.11
N SER A 251 -29.55 -29.56 16.26
CA SER A 251 -30.87 -29.62 15.60
C SER A 251 -30.98 -30.84 14.67
N VAL A 252 -29.94 -31.14 13.88
CA VAL A 252 -29.93 -32.31 12.98
C VAL A 252 -29.90 -33.61 13.78
N LEU A 253 -29.09 -33.67 14.84
CA LEU A 253 -29.02 -34.83 15.73
C LEU A 253 -30.39 -35.11 16.39
N ALA A 254 -31.10 -34.07 16.85
CA ALA A 254 -32.42 -34.20 17.44
C ALA A 254 -33.45 -34.77 16.44
N ILE A 255 -33.43 -34.32 15.18
CA ILE A 255 -34.32 -34.84 14.12
C ILE A 255 -34.03 -36.32 13.85
N LEU A 256 -32.76 -36.73 13.78
CA LEU A 256 -32.37 -38.13 13.59
C LEU A 256 -32.85 -39.04 14.72
N ILE A 257 -32.77 -38.58 15.97
CA ILE A 257 -33.27 -39.33 17.14
C ILE A 257 -34.79 -39.50 17.05
N MET A 258 -35.54 -38.45 16.71
CA MET A 258 -36.99 -38.54 16.54
C MET A 258 -37.39 -39.52 15.43
N LEU A 259 -36.71 -39.50 14.29
CA LEU A 259 -36.95 -40.45 13.20
C LEU A 259 -36.64 -41.89 13.62
N LEU A 260 -35.54 -42.13 14.34
CA LEU A 260 -35.20 -43.44 14.88
C LEU A 260 -36.29 -43.97 15.82
N VAL A 261 -36.79 -43.15 16.74
CA VAL A 261 -37.89 -43.53 17.65
C VAL A 261 -39.16 -43.86 16.85
N MET A 262 -39.52 -43.06 15.85
CA MET A 262 -40.66 -43.34 14.97
C MET A 262 -40.51 -44.67 14.23
N ILE A 263 -39.31 -44.99 13.73
CA ILE A 263 -39.03 -46.26 13.05
C ILE A 263 -39.17 -47.44 14.01
N ILE A 264 -38.64 -47.34 15.24
CA ILE A 264 -38.75 -48.41 16.25
C ILE A 264 -40.21 -48.66 16.61
N ILE A 265 -40.98 -47.61 16.88
CA ILE A 265 -42.42 -47.72 17.17
C ILE A 265 -43.16 -48.35 15.99
N TYR A 266 -42.87 -47.89 14.76
CA TYR A 266 -43.46 -48.44 13.54
C TYR A 266 -43.15 -49.94 13.36
N LEU A 267 -41.90 -50.36 13.60
CA LEU A 267 -41.49 -51.75 13.51
C LEU A 267 -42.21 -52.60 14.55
N ILE A 268 -42.34 -52.13 15.80
CA ILE A 268 -43.09 -52.82 16.86
C ILE A 268 -44.57 -52.96 16.49
N LEU A 269 -45.19 -51.89 15.97
CA LEU A 269 -46.60 -51.89 15.56
C LEU A 269 -46.86 -52.78 14.35
N ARG A 270 -45.91 -52.89 13.42
CA ARG A 270 -46.04 -53.74 12.23
C ARG A 270 -45.77 -55.22 12.49
N TYR A 271 -44.98 -55.53 13.52
CA TYR A 271 -44.67 -56.91 13.90
C TYR A 271 -45.75 -57.55 14.81
N ARG A 272 -46.69 -56.75 15.30
CA ARG A 272 -47.89 -57.18 16.03
C ARG A 272 -49.05 -57.41 15.09
#